data_AF-A0A662EFF2-F1
#
_entry.id   AF-A0A662EFF2-F1
#
_cell.length_a   1.000
_cell.length_b   1.000
_cell.length_c   1.000
_cell.angle_alpha   90.00
_cell.angle_beta   90.00
_cell.angle_gamma   90.00
#
_symmetry.space_group_name_H-M   'P 1'
#
loop_
_entity.id
_entity.type
_entity.pdbx_description
1 polymer ?
#
loop_
_entity_poly.entity_id
_entity_poly.type
_entity_poly.pdbx_seq_one_letter_code
_entity_poly.pdbx_strand_id
1 'polypeptide(L)'
;MVRRRHTAALVLSLLALVPLTVPGLAEGGIIVQYRGMDRYVGKMLAARVLNLNTEEELLRLTLPEIPAGDFPFPFGPLPEGEVYRIVFFVDVNGNGNGRYDPPPTDHAWEIVIGPLVGRMLMGFEPMPYYTDIGWPPLVDGVIDGDEYRNSLADEATGMELYWQIEGDTLYVGLVSPGTGWAAVGFSPTHGMKGADIIIGAVTEEGLVIEDHYGSSPTSHRQDESSRITRAEGKEVEGKTTIEFAIPLASPDPNDVALTPGSEITVILAYQASSDSLTARHTKRSALTITLD
;
A
#
# COMPACT_ATOMS: atom_id res chain seq x y z
N MET A 1 0.20 5.72 60.55
CA MET A 1 -0.85 6.35 59.72
C MET A 1 -0.18 7.36 58.80
N VAL A 2 0.36 6.90 57.67
CA VAL A 2 1.17 7.70 56.74
C VAL A 2 0.29 8.05 55.54
N ARG A 3 -0.12 9.32 55.43
CA ARG A 3 -0.89 9.83 54.29
C ARG A 3 0.05 10.07 53.12
N ARG A 4 -0.03 9.22 52.09
CA ARG A 4 0.55 9.48 50.76
C ARG A 4 -0.20 10.65 50.13
N ARG A 5 0.50 11.75 49.84
CA ARG A 5 0.00 12.82 48.97
C ARG A 5 0.33 12.43 47.54
N HIS A 6 -0.69 12.16 46.74
CA HIS A 6 -0.55 12.04 45.29
C HIS A 6 -0.56 13.45 44.71
N THR A 7 0.59 13.93 44.27
CA THR A 7 0.71 15.10 43.39
C THR A 7 0.33 14.64 41.98
N ALA A 8 -0.87 15.00 41.54
CA ALA A 8 -1.25 14.89 40.14
C ALA A 8 -0.48 15.95 39.35
N ALA A 9 0.41 15.52 38.45
CA ALA A 9 1.06 16.40 37.50
C ALA A 9 0.04 16.79 36.43
N LEU A 10 -0.40 18.05 36.45
CA LEU A 10 -1.20 18.66 35.40
C LEU A 10 -0.27 18.91 34.21
N VAL A 11 -0.28 18.03 33.20
CA VAL A 11 0.38 18.28 31.93
C VAL A 11 -0.47 19.27 31.16
N LEU A 12 -0.08 20.54 31.20
CA LEU A 12 -0.63 21.59 30.35
C LEU A 12 -0.02 21.39 28.96
N SER A 13 -0.71 20.66 28.08
CA SER A 13 -0.36 20.59 26.67
C SER A 13 -0.63 21.97 26.05
N LEU A 14 0.43 22.76 25.99
CA LEU A 14 0.47 24.01 25.25
C LEU A 14 0.31 23.65 23.77
N LEU A 15 -0.88 23.81 23.21
CA LEU A 15 -1.08 23.83 21.76
C LEU A 15 -0.28 25.04 21.24
N ALA A 16 0.95 24.79 20.79
CA ALA A 16 1.66 25.75 19.99
C ALA A 16 0.86 25.91 18.70
N LEU A 17 0.10 26.99 18.60
CA LEU A 17 -0.42 27.47 17.34
C LEU A 17 0.82 27.88 16.53
N VAL A 18 1.41 26.91 15.82
CA VAL A 18 2.44 27.20 14.83
C VAL A 18 1.71 28.03 13.77
N PRO A 19 2.08 29.30 13.56
CA PRO A 19 1.59 29.99 12.37
C PRO A 19 2.09 29.16 11.20
N LEU A 20 1.18 28.58 10.41
CA LEU A 20 1.51 28.04 9.10
C LEU A 20 1.97 29.23 8.25
N THR A 21 3.24 29.57 8.35
CA THR A 21 3.94 30.29 7.31
C THR A 21 4.05 29.32 6.15
N VAL A 22 3.06 29.33 5.25
CA VAL A 22 3.08 28.57 4.00
C VAL A 22 4.20 29.17 3.15
N PRO A 23 5.36 28.51 3.00
CA PRO A 23 6.40 28.99 2.10
C PRO A 23 5.91 28.74 0.67
N GLY A 24 5.99 29.75 -0.20
CA GLY A 24 5.80 29.59 -1.66
C GLY A 24 4.35 29.74 -2.14
N LEU A 25 4.03 30.92 -2.67
CA LEU A 25 2.84 31.20 -3.49
C LEU A 25 3.02 30.76 -4.97
N ALA A 26 3.87 29.77 -5.25
CA ALA A 26 4.31 29.47 -6.63
C ALA A 26 4.37 27.98 -7.01
N GLU A 27 3.95 27.06 -6.14
CA GLU A 27 3.82 25.65 -6.53
C GLU A 27 2.36 25.33 -6.83
N GLY A 28 2.09 24.74 -7.99
CA GLY A 28 0.76 24.34 -8.44
C GLY A 28 0.07 23.47 -7.39
N GLY A 29 -1.25 23.58 -7.26
CA GLY A 29 -1.98 22.76 -6.29
C GLY A 29 -3.47 23.03 -6.26
N ILE A 30 -4.19 22.17 -5.56
CA ILE A 30 -5.65 22.19 -5.49
C ILE A 30 -6.05 22.38 -4.03
N ILE A 31 -6.93 23.33 -3.74
CA ILE A 31 -7.63 23.39 -2.46
C ILE A 31 -9.06 22.92 -2.72
N VAL A 32 -9.45 21.81 -2.09
CA VAL A 32 -10.85 21.38 -2.08
C VAL A 32 -11.51 21.99 -0.84
N GLN A 33 -12.46 22.88 -1.08
CA GLN A 33 -13.37 23.40 -0.07
C GLN A 33 -14.53 22.41 0.09
N TYR A 34 -14.40 21.52 1.07
CA TYR A 34 -15.48 20.63 1.48
C TYR A 34 -16.58 21.44 2.15
N ARG A 35 -17.83 21.10 1.85
CA ARG A 35 -19.05 21.72 2.40
C ARG A 35 -20.10 20.66 2.73
N GLY A 36 -20.88 20.91 3.77
CA GLY A 36 -21.98 20.00 4.17
C GLY A 36 -21.50 18.63 4.65
N MET A 37 -20.29 18.55 5.19
CA MET A 37 -19.69 17.33 5.73
C MET A 37 -20.06 17.08 7.20
N ASP A 38 -21.10 17.73 7.74
CA ASP A 38 -21.45 17.70 9.18
C ASP A 38 -21.59 16.28 9.74
N ARG A 39 -22.16 15.36 8.95
CA ARG A 39 -22.34 13.94 9.33
C ARG A 39 -21.03 13.14 9.40
N TYR A 40 -19.93 13.71 8.90
CA TYR A 40 -18.62 13.07 8.82
C TYR A 40 -17.60 13.67 9.79
N VAL A 41 -17.97 14.72 10.54
CA VAL A 41 -17.08 15.32 11.54
C VAL A 41 -16.57 14.28 12.54
N GLY A 42 -15.27 14.28 12.81
CA GLY A 42 -14.59 13.32 13.68
C GLY A 42 -14.29 11.96 13.03
N LYS A 43 -14.62 11.77 11.75
CA LYS A 43 -14.24 10.57 10.98
C LYS A 43 -12.96 10.80 10.20
N MET A 44 -12.26 9.72 9.89
CA MET A 44 -11.08 9.74 9.04
C MET A 44 -11.49 9.96 7.59
N LEU A 45 -10.72 10.78 6.87
CA LEU A 45 -10.77 10.93 5.41
C LEU A 45 -9.40 10.62 4.84
N ALA A 46 -9.32 9.70 3.89
CA ALA A 46 -8.09 9.42 3.15
C ALA A 46 -8.32 9.69 1.67
N ALA A 47 -7.31 10.27 1.04
CA ALA A 47 -7.38 10.74 -0.34
C ALA A 47 -6.09 10.43 -1.11
N ARG A 48 -6.24 10.15 -2.40
CA ARG A 48 -5.16 9.94 -3.35
C ARG A 48 -5.34 10.85 -4.55
N VAL A 49 -4.24 11.37 -5.07
CA VAL A 49 -4.23 12.21 -6.27
C VAL A 49 -3.48 11.48 -7.36
N LEU A 50 -4.17 11.17 -8.45
CA LEU A 50 -3.60 10.54 -9.63
C LEU A 50 -3.49 11.55 -10.77
N ASN A 51 -2.38 11.52 -11.51
CA ASN A 51 -2.33 12.13 -12.83
C ASN A 51 -3.20 11.29 -13.78
N LEU A 52 -4.20 11.90 -14.40
CA LEU A 52 -5.17 11.19 -15.24
C LEU A 52 -4.58 10.76 -16.59
N ASN A 53 -3.48 11.36 -17.03
CA ASN A 53 -2.80 11.00 -18.28
C ASN A 53 -1.82 9.84 -18.09
N THR A 54 -1.11 9.80 -16.96
CA THR A 54 -0.07 8.78 -16.68
C THR A 54 -0.52 7.68 -15.73
N GLU A 55 -1.66 7.87 -15.06
CA GLU A 55 -2.16 7.02 -13.97
C GLU A 55 -1.21 6.93 -12.75
N GLU A 56 -0.21 7.82 -12.69
CA GLU A 56 0.71 7.91 -11.56
C GLU A 56 0.00 8.50 -10.34
N GLU A 57 0.07 7.80 -9.20
CA GLU A 57 -0.31 8.36 -7.90
C GLU A 57 0.79 9.31 -7.45
N LEU A 58 0.46 10.59 -7.31
CA LEU A 58 1.39 11.65 -6.93
C LEU A 58 1.35 11.96 -5.44
N LEU A 59 0.19 11.77 -4.80
CA LEU A 59 -0.03 12.09 -3.39
C LEU A 59 -1.00 11.08 -2.77
N ARG A 60 -0.69 10.65 -1.55
CA ARG A 60 -1.60 9.96 -0.63
C ARG A 60 -1.63 10.74 0.68
N LEU A 61 -2.81 11.13 1.13
CA LEU A 61 -3.00 11.96 2.31
C LEU A 61 -4.09 11.38 3.20
N THR A 62 -3.87 11.45 4.51
CA THR A 62 -4.86 11.08 5.52
C THR A 62 -5.14 12.28 6.41
N LEU A 63 -6.41 12.62 6.53
CA LEU A 63 -6.95 13.52 7.54
C LEU A 63 -7.54 12.65 8.66
N PRO A 64 -6.87 12.53 9.83
CA PRO A 64 -7.29 11.61 10.87
C PRO A 64 -8.71 11.87 11.36
N GLU A 65 -9.11 13.14 11.43
CA GLU A 65 -10.44 13.55 11.84
C GLU A 65 -10.89 14.76 11.01
N ILE A 66 -12.06 14.66 10.39
CA ILE A 66 -12.71 15.80 9.73
C ILE A 66 -13.06 16.86 10.80
N PRO A 67 -12.55 18.09 10.68
CA PRO A 67 -12.59 19.07 11.77
C PRO A 67 -13.92 19.82 11.91
N ALA A 68 -14.68 19.96 10.81
CA ALA A 68 -15.93 20.71 10.75
C ALA A 68 -16.76 20.30 9.52
N GLY A 69 -18.04 20.72 9.47
CA GLY A 69 -18.90 20.47 8.30
C GLY A 69 -18.40 21.16 7.03
N ASP A 70 -17.74 22.31 7.17
CA ASP A 70 -17.11 23.06 6.08
C ASP A 70 -15.64 23.28 6.40
N PHE A 71 -14.73 22.85 5.52
CA PHE A 71 -13.29 23.01 5.71
C PHE A 71 -12.52 22.98 4.38
N PRO A 72 -11.42 23.74 4.25
CA PRO A 72 -10.50 23.60 3.13
C PRO A 72 -9.50 22.46 3.38
N PHE A 73 -9.18 21.69 2.35
CA PHE A 73 -8.11 20.70 2.40
C PHE A 73 -7.21 20.84 1.16
N PRO A 74 -5.90 21.12 1.34
CA PRO A 74 -4.97 21.30 0.24
C PRO A 74 -4.41 19.97 -0.28
N PHE A 75 -4.26 19.87 -1.59
CA PHE A 75 -3.59 18.81 -2.33
C PHE A 75 -2.47 19.43 -3.17
N GLY A 76 -1.22 19.16 -2.81
CA GLY A 76 -0.08 19.65 -3.56
C GLY A 76 1.22 19.68 -2.76
N PRO A 77 2.33 20.08 -3.41
CA PRO A 77 2.39 20.62 -4.77
C PRO A 77 2.11 19.61 -5.88
N LEU A 78 1.61 20.06 -7.04
CA LEU A 78 1.29 19.25 -8.22
C LEU A 78 1.80 19.95 -9.51
N PRO A 79 2.28 19.19 -10.51
CA PRO A 79 2.64 19.73 -11.82
C PRO A 79 1.53 20.55 -12.50
N GLU A 80 1.86 21.71 -13.05
CA GLU A 80 0.89 22.49 -13.83
C GLU A 80 0.70 21.90 -15.25
N GLY A 81 -0.44 22.20 -15.87
CA GLY A 81 -0.79 21.77 -17.23
C GLY A 81 -1.40 20.38 -17.31
N GLU A 82 -1.38 19.61 -16.23
CA GLU A 82 -1.89 18.24 -16.17
C GLU A 82 -3.34 18.17 -15.67
N VAL A 83 -4.01 17.04 -15.93
CA VAL A 83 -5.34 16.74 -15.41
C VAL A 83 -5.21 15.71 -14.31
N TYR A 84 -5.92 15.94 -13.21
CA TYR A 84 -5.85 15.14 -12.00
C TYR A 84 -7.18 14.49 -11.67
N ARG A 85 -7.10 13.32 -11.05
CA ARG A 85 -8.21 12.64 -10.39
C ARG A 85 -7.89 12.55 -8.90
N ILE A 86 -8.72 13.18 -8.08
CA ILE A 86 -8.69 13.01 -6.63
C ILE A 86 -9.74 11.94 -6.29
N VAL A 87 -9.29 10.80 -5.79
CA VAL A 87 -10.17 9.78 -5.21
C VAL A 87 -10.03 9.83 -3.70
N PHE A 88 -11.13 9.77 -2.97
CA PHE A 88 -11.09 9.79 -1.52
C PHE A 88 -12.28 9.06 -0.92
N PHE A 89 -12.09 8.57 0.29
CA PHE A 89 -13.15 7.98 1.09
C PHE A 89 -13.16 8.58 2.49
N VAL A 90 -14.32 8.46 3.12
CA VAL A 90 -14.48 8.67 4.55
C VAL A 90 -14.78 7.32 5.17
N ASP A 91 -13.99 6.93 6.19
CA ASP A 91 -14.26 5.75 7.02
C ASP A 91 -15.53 6.02 7.84
N VAL A 92 -16.66 5.51 7.34
CA VAL A 92 -17.97 5.73 7.98
C VAL A 92 -18.27 4.63 8.97
N ASN A 93 -17.83 3.40 8.68
CA ASN A 93 -18.12 2.23 9.49
C ASN A 93 -17.51 2.33 10.89
N GLY A 94 -16.46 3.15 11.07
CA GLY A 94 -15.87 3.45 12.36
C GLY A 94 -15.30 2.22 13.06
N ASN A 95 -14.88 1.20 12.30
CA ASN A 95 -14.07 0.10 12.85
C ASN A 95 -12.69 0.63 13.33
N GLY A 96 -12.31 1.85 12.91
CA GLY A 96 -11.12 2.56 13.35
C GLY A 96 -9.82 1.93 12.84
N ASN A 97 -9.92 1.01 11.87
CA ASN A 97 -8.76 0.41 11.23
C ASN A 97 -8.21 1.32 10.11
N GLY A 98 -8.93 2.39 9.74
CA GLY A 98 -8.47 3.34 8.72
C GLY A 98 -8.36 2.74 7.31
N ARG A 99 -8.91 1.54 7.10
CA ARG A 99 -8.91 0.82 5.84
C ARG A 99 -10.14 1.19 5.02
N TYR A 100 -9.96 1.24 3.71
CA TYR A 100 -11.07 1.40 2.78
C TYR A 100 -11.86 0.09 2.65
N ASP A 101 -13.16 0.18 2.94
CA ASP A 101 -14.14 -0.86 2.65
C ASP A 101 -15.12 -0.36 1.58
N PRO A 102 -15.25 -1.01 0.41
CA PRO A 102 -16.10 -0.54 -0.67
C PRO A 102 -17.53 -0.19 -0.22
N PRO A 103 -18.15 0.84 -0.84
CA PRO A 103 -19.53 1.21 -0.54
C PRO A 103 -20.49 0.01 -0.57
N PRO A 104 -21.47 -0.06 0.34
CA PRO A 104 -21.97 1.04 1.18
C PRO A 104 -21.26 1.19 2.53
N THR A 105 -20.19 0.44 2.79
CA THR A 105 -19.50 0.43 4.09
C THR A 105 -18.82 1.77 4.35
N ASP A 106 -17.93 2.18 3.44
CA ASP A 106 -17.41 3.54 3.41
C ASP A 106 -18.05 4.36 2.31
N HIS A 107 -17.93 5.67 2.46
CA HIS A 107 -18.43 6.60 1.48
C HIS A 107 -17.25 7.16 0.70
N ALA A 108 -17.29 6.96 -0.61
CA ALA A 108 -16.19 7.33 -1.49
C ALA A 108 -16.67 8.13 -2.70
N TRP A 109 -15.80 9.05 -3.12
CA TRP A 109 -16.06 9.97 -4.22
C TRP A 109 -14.79 10.18 -5.05
N GLU A 110 -15.03 10.64 -6.27
CA GLU A 110 -14.00 11.04 -7.22
C GLU A 110 -14.25 12.50 -7.66
N ILE A 111 -13.17 13.27 -7.79
CA ILE A 111 -13.19 14.61 -8.38
C ILE A 111 -12.13 14.65 -9.49
N VAL A 112 -12.54 14.99 -10.70
CA VAL A 112 -11.61 15.26 -11.82
C VAL A 112 -11.40 16.77 -11.93
N ILE A 113 -10.14 17.18 -11.97
CA ILE A 113 -9.74 18.59 -11.94
C ILE A 113 -8.61 18.80 -12.95
N GLY A 114 -8.76 19.80 -13.82
CA GLY A 114 -7.67 20.30 -14.64
C GLY A 114 -8.13 20.80 -16.01
N PRO A 115 -7.18 21.23 -16.86
CA PRO A 115 -5.74 21.32 -16.58
C PRO A 115 -5.40 22.24 -15.40
N LEU A 116 -4.45 21.84 -14.56
CA LEU A 116 -4.05 22.63 -13.39
C LEU A 116 -3.29 23.90 -13.82
N VAL A 117 -3.71 25.07 -13.33
CA VAL A 117 -3.03 26.35 -13.56
C VAL A 117 -2.87 27.06 -12.23
N GLY A 118 -1.63 27.23 -11.77
CA GLY A 118 -1.34 27.75 -10.44
C GLY A 118 -2.07 26.99 -9.34
N ARG A 119 -2.57 27.75 -8.36
CA ARG A 119 -3.42 27.21 -7.28
C ARG A 119 -4.89 27.35 -7.63
N MET A 120 -5.60 26.23 -7.71
CA MET A 120 -7.04 26.19 -7.97
C MET A 120 -7.84 25.95 -6.67
N LEU A 121 -9.01 26.58 -6.55
CA LEU A 121 -9.96 26.37 -5.46
C LEU A 121 -11.23 25.71 -6.02
N MET A 122 -11.60 24.56 -5.46
CA MET A 122 -12.76 23.78 -5.91
C MET A 122 -13.72 23.56 -4.74
N GLY A 123 -15.03 23.68 -4.98
CA GLY A 123 -16.04 23.29 -3.98
C GLY A 123 -16.40 21.82 -4.12
N PHE A 124 -16.55 21.11 -3.00
CA PHE A 124 -17.11 19.77 -2.96
C PHE A 124 -18.26 19.72 -1.96
N GLU A 125 -19.38 19.11 -2.37
CA GLU A 125 -20.52 18.78 -1.51
C GLU A 125 -20.82 17.28 -1.66
N PRO A 126 -21.01 16.53 -0.56
CA PRO A 126 -21.18 15.08 -0.64
C PRO A 126 -22.52 14.72 -1.27
N MET A 127 -22.48 13.90 -2.31
CA MET A 127 -23.67 13.32 -2.94
C MET A 127 -23.95 11.93 -2.37
N PRO A 128 -25.22 11.47 -2.30
CA PRO A 128 -25.59 10.17 -1.73
C PRO A 128 -25.33 8.98 -2.68
N TYR A 129 -24.47 9.18 -3.68
CA TYR A 129 -24.03 8.15 -4.63
C TYR A 129 -22.55 7.93 -4.38
N TYR A 130 -22.21 6.73 -3.89
CA TYR A 130 -20.83 6.36 -3.60
C TYR A 130 -20.34 5.41 -4.68
N THR A 131 -19.12 5.64 -5.15
CA THR A 131 -18.46 4.85 -6.17
C THR A 131 -17.44 3.95 -5.51
N ASP A 132 -17.34 2.69 -5.93
CA ASP A 132 -16.18 1.90 -5.55
C ASP A 132 -14.95 2.46 -6.27
N ILE A 133 -14.07 3.12 -5.50
CA ILE A 133 -12.88 3.79 -6.03
C ILE A 133 -11.66 2.88 -6.14
N GLY A 134 -11.74 1.67 -5.56
CA GLY A 134 -10.57 0.84 -5.29
C GLY A 134 -9.59 1.52 -4.32
N TRP A 135 -8.78 0.73 -3.62
CA TRP A 135 -7.75 1.29 -2.74
C TRP A 135 -6.53 0.38 -2.66
N PRO A 136 -5.68 0.37 -3.69
CA PRO A 136 -4.48 -0.45 -3.72
C PRO A 136 -3.47 -0.03 -2.63
N PRO A 137 -2.71 -1.00 -2.09
CA PRO A 137 -1.56 -0.74 -1.22
C PRO A 137 -0.58 0.27 -1.80
N LEU A 138 0.12 0.99 -0.93
CA LEU A 138 1.19 1.91 -1.31
C LEU A 138 2.53 1.15 -1.27
N VAL A 139 2.98 0.68 -2.43
CA VAL A 139 4.28 0.00 -2.55
C VAL A 139 5.43 0.98 -2.24
N ASP A 140 5.87 1.03 -0.97
CA ASP A 140 6.89 1.97 -0.49
C ASP A 140 7.97 1.32 0.41
N GLY A 141 7.93 0.00 0.57
CA GLY A 141 8.82 -0.82 1.38
C GLY A 141 8.46 -0.86 2.86
N VAL A 142 7.30 -0.32 3.28
CA VAL A 142 6.82 -0.32 4.67
C VAL A 142 5.39 -0.84 4.69
N ILE A 143 5.17 -1.92 5.45
CA ILE A 143 3.81 -2.42 5.68
C ILE A 143 3.17 -1.67 6.84
N ASP A 144 2.22 -0.80 6.53
CA ASP A 144 1.36 -0.20 7.56
C ASP A 144 0.26 -1.19 8.00
N GLY A 145 -0.20 -1.07 9.25
CA GLY A 145 -1.01 -2.09 9.92
C GLY A 145 -2.30 -2.52 9.19
N ASP A 146 -2.89 -1.62 8.41
CA ASP A 146 -4.16 -1.83 7.70
C ASP A 146 -4.06 -1.59 6.19
N GLU A 147 -2.83 -1.59 5.66
CA GLU A 147 -2.55 -1.32 4.25
C GLU A 147 -3.05 -2.42 3.31
N TYR A 148 -2.83 -3.68 3.69
CA TYR A 148 -3.22 -4.84 2.89
C TYR A 148 -4.49 -5.48 3.43
N ARG A 149 -5.32 -5.97 2.51
CA ARG A 149 -6.56 -6.62 2.91
C ARG A 149 -6.37 -7.94 3.63
N ASN A 150 -5.34 -8.69 3.23
CA ASN A 150 -5.07 -10.02 3.73
C ASN A 150 -3.62 -10.11 4.20
N SER A 151 -3.41 -10.90 5.26
CA SER A 151 -2.10 -11.20 5.79
C SER A 151 -2.03 -12.61 6.35
N LEU A 152 -0.82 -13.17 6.38
CA LEU A 152 -0.53 -14.47 6.95
C LEU A 152 0.88 -14.46 7.54
N ALA A 153 0.99 -14.77 8.83
CA ALA A 153 2.26 -15.04 9.48
C ALA A 153 2.58 -16.54 9.39
N ASP A 154 3.63 -16.91 8.68
CA ASP A 154 4.06 -18.30 8.52
C ASP A 154 4.97 -18.73 9.67
N GLU A 155 4.46 -19.57 10.57
CA GLU A 155 5.20 -20.05 11.74
C GLU A 155 6.48 -20.83 11.36
N ALA A 156 6.50 -21.50 10.20
CA ALA A 156 7.63 -22.35 9.80
C ALA A 156 8.86 -21.52 9.44
N THR A 157 8.68 -20.43 8.68
CA THR A 157 9.77 -19.54 8.27
C THR A 157 9.97 -18.38 9.25
N GLY A 158 8.89 -17.90 9.88
CA GLY A 158 8.82 -16.63 10.58
C GLY A 158 8.60 -15.43 9.64
N MET A 159 8.27 -15.68 8.36
CA MET A 159 7.92 -14.62 7.41
C MET A 159 6.46 -14.20 7.58
N GLU A 160 6.17 -12.96 7.19
CA GLU A 160 4.82 -12.44 7.05
C GLU A 160 4.56 -12.18 5.56
N LEU A 161 3.42 -12.65 5.06
CA LEU A 161 2.93 -12.45 3.70
C LEU A 161 1.69 -11.58 3.75
N TYR A 162 1.64 -10.56 2.91
CA TYR A 162 0.52 -9.64 2.73
C TYR A 162 0.08 -9.66 1.28
N TRP A 163 -1.22 -9.61 1.01
CA TRP A 163 -1.72 -9.56 -0.36
C TRP A 163 -3.06 -8.86 -0.50
N GLN A 164 -3.26 -8.27 -1.67
CA GLN A 164 -4.50 -7.63 -2.06
C GLN A 164 -4.62 -7.57 -3.58
N ILE A 165 -5.76 -7.98 -4.11
CA ILE A 165 -6.10 -7.76 -5.52
C ILE A 165 -6.83 -6.44 -5.70
N GLU A 166 -6.38 -5.60 -6.63
CA GLU A 166 -7.10 -4.39 -7.03
C GLU A 166 -7.18 -4.32 -8.55
N GLY A 167 -8.40 -4.29 -9.09
CA GLY A 167 -8.63 -4.43 -10.53
C GLY A 167 -8.05 -5.74 -11.06
N ASP A 168 -7.07 -5.64 -11.95
CA ASP A 168 -6.34 -6.76 -12.57
C ASP A 168 -4.93 -6.96 -12.01
N THR A 169 -4.61 -6.33 -10.88
CA THR A 169 -3.28 -6.30 -10.28
C THR A 169 -3.28 -6.94 -8.90
N LEU A 170 -2.33 -7.84 -8.66
CA LEU A 170 -2.02 -8.37 -7.33
C LEU A 170 -0.90 -7.55 -6.72
N TYR A 171 -1.16 -7.00 -5.53
CA TYR A 171 -0.17 -6.36 -4.67
C TYR A 171 0.26 -7.36 -3.61
N VAL A 172 1.56 -7.44 -3.35
CA VAL A 172 2.15 -8.38 -2.39
C VAL A 172 3.15 -7.65 -1.51
N GLY A 173 3.13 -7.95 -0.22
CA GLY A 173 4.14 -7.55 0.75
C GLY A 173 4.77 -8.79 1.40
N LEU A 174 6.08 -8.80 1.54
CA LEU A 174 6.85 -9.84 2.22
C LEU A 174 7.68 -9.22 3.32
N VAL A 175 7.57 -9.74 4.55
CA VAL A 175 8.47 -9.38 5.65
C VAL A 175 9.26 -10.64 6.05
N SER A 176 10.57 -10.59 5.86
CA SER A 176 11.50 -11.63 6.26
C SER A 176 12.08 -11.35 7.65
N PRO A 177 12.30 -12.37 8.49
CA PRO A 177 12.97 -12.19 9.79
C PRO A 177 14.50 -12.07 9.67
N GLY A 178 15.05 -12.13 8.46
CA GLY A 178 16.47 -11.90 8.17
C GLY A 178 16.67 -10.73 7.22
N THR A 179 17.94 -10.41 6.97
CA THR A 179 18.38 -9.28 6.14
C THR A 179 18.74 -9.67 4.72
N GLY A 180 18.81 -10.97 4.41
CA GLY A 180 19.07 -11.44 3.05
C GLY A 180 17.83 -11.38 2.17
N TRP A 181 17.91 -12.06 1.02
CA TRP A 181 16.81 -12.10 0.08
C TRP A 181 15.53 -12.73 0.65
N ALA A 182 14.38 -12.29 0.15
CA ALA A 182 13.05 -12.87 0.40
C ALA A 182 12.35 -13.19 -0.93
N ALA A 183 11.51 -14.24 -0.94
CA ALA A 183 10.80 -14.66 -2.13
C ALA A 183 9.44 -15.28 -1.82
N VAL A 184 8.54 -15.16 -2.79
CA VAL A 184 7.27 -15.89 -2.87
C VAL A 184 7.16 -16.54 -4.24
N GLY A 185 6.65 -17.76 -4.28
CA GLY A 185 6.29 -18.45 -5.52
C GLY A 185 4.82 -18.86 -5.52
N PHE A 186 4.13 -18.67 -6.64
CA PHE A 186 2.71 -18.91 -6.81
C PHE A 186 2.44 -20.19 -7.59
N SER A 187 1.47 -20.98 -7.13
CA SER A 187 0.93 -22.15 -7.83
C SER A 187 1.96 -23.21 -8.30
N PRO A 188 2.94 -23.62 -7.47
CA PRO A 188 3.86 -24.69 -7.85
C PRO A 188 3.14 -26.02 -8.09
N THR A 189 3.66 -26.82 -9.01
CA THR A 189 3.21 -28.20 -9.26
C THR A 189 3.92 -29.23 -8.39
N HIS A 190 5.22 -29.04 -8.14
CA HIS A 190 6.00 -29.91 -7.26
C HIS A 190 7.30 -29.22 -6.82
N GLY A 191 7.47 -28.98 -5.52
CA GLY A 191 8.58 -28.17 -5.02
C GLY A 191 8.51 -26.77 -5.60
N MET A 192 9.59 -26.31 -6.23
CA MET A 192 9.59 -25.03 -6.96
C MET A 192 9.01 -25.16 -8.37
N LYS A 193 8.88 -26.38 -8.91
CA LYS A 193 8.58 -26.57 -10.33
C LYS A 193 7.23 -25.97 -10.71
N GLY A 194 7.22 -25.13 -11.74
CA GLY A 194 6.02 -24.50 -12.27
C GLY A 194 5.53 -23.31 -11.46
N ALA A 195 6.24 -22.89 -10.41
CA ALA A 195 5.91 -21.66 -9.73
C ALA A 195 6.36 -20.45 -10.54
N ASP A 196 5.51 -19.44 -10.57
CA ASP A 196 5.84 -18.04 -10.85
C ASP A 196 6.43 -17.46 -9.56
N ILE A 197 7.69 -17.03 -9.57
CA ILE A 197 8.49 -16.70 -8.38
C ILE A 197 9.00 -15.28 -8.48
N ILE A 198 8.62 -14.45 -7.50
CA ILE A 198 9.25 -13.15 -7.28
C ILE A 198 10.26 -13.28 -6.15
N ILE A 199 11.49 -12.88 -6.41
CA ILE A 199 12.61 -12.94 -5.47
C ILE A 199 13.36 -11.61 -5.46
N GLY A 200 13.70 -11.10 -4.28
CA GLY A 200 14.48 -9.88 -4.18
C GLY A 200 15.27 -9.74 -2.89
N ALA A 201 16.18 -8.78 -2.86
CA ALA A 201 17.00 -8.41 -1.71
C ALA A 201 17.17 -6.89 -1.67
N VAL A 202 17.26 -6.34 -0.46
CA VAL A 202 17.58 -4.92 -0.25
C VAL A 202 19.08 -4.80 -0.06
N THR A 203 19.75 -4.10 -0.97
CA THR A 203 21.21 -3.91 -0.95
C THR A 203 21.56 -2.48 -0.57
N GLU A 204 22.85 -2.17 -0.45
CA GLU A 204 23.32 -0.78 -0.28
C GLU A 204 22.90 0.14 -1.45
N GLU A 205 22.65 -0.42 -2.63
CA GLU A 205 22.22 0.30 -3.83
C GLU A 205 20.69 0.41 -3.95
N GLY A 206 19.94 -0.21 -3.04
CA GLY A 206 18.48 -0.30 -3.05
C GLY A 206 17.98 -1.72 -3.33
N LEU A 207 16.68 -1.83 -3.61
CA LEU A 207 16.02 -3.10 -3.93
C LEU A 207 16.55 -3.67 -5.27
N VAL A 208 16.99 -4.92 -5.23
CA VAL A 208 17.18 -5.77 -6.42
C VAL A 208 16.08 -6.83 -6.39
N ILE A 209 15.20 -6.84 -7.39
CA ILE A 209 14.07 -7.76 -7.47
C ILE A 209 13.98 -8.36 -8.88
N GLU A 210 13.73 -9.66 -8.94
CA GLU A 210 13.68 -10.44 -10.18
C GLU A 210 12.44 -11.32 -10.22
N ASP A 211 11.95 -11.52 -11.44
CA ASP A 211 10.85 -12.40 -11.80
C ASP A 211 11.42 -13.70 -12.38
N HIS A 212 10.99 -14.83 -11.83
CA HIS A 212 11.57 -16.14 -12.08
C HIS A 212 10.52 -17.22 -12.28
N TYR A 213 10.89 -18.19 -13.10
CA TYR A 213 10.14 -19.42 -13.24
C TYR A 213 10.84 -20.62 -12.57
N GLY A 214 10.05 -21.40 -11.85
CA GLY A 214 10.40 -22.69 -11.29
C GLY A 214 10.70 -23.78 -12.34
N SER A 215 11.95 -23.84 -12.81
CA SER A 215 12.37 -24.78 -13.87
C SER A 215 12.43 -26.26 -13.45
N SER A 216 12.63 -26.53 -12.16
CA SER A 216 12.69 -27.88 -11.59
C SER A 216 12.20 -27.88 -10.14
N PRO A 217 12.02 -29.06 -9.49
CA PRO A 217 11.57 -29.11 -8.11
C PRO A 217 12.47 -28.37 -7.11
N THR A 218 13.71 -28.11 -7.48
CA THR A 218 14.75 -27.49 -6.64
C THR A 218 15.52 -26.38 -7.35
N SER A 219 14.98 -25.85 -8.46
CA SER A 219 15.68 -24.86 -9.27
C SER A 219 14.68 -23.91 -9.91
N HIS A 220 15.10 -22.67 -10.05
CA HIS A 220 14.41 -21.59 -10.75
C HIS A 220 15.41 -20.87 -11.64
N ARG A 221 14.92 -20.05 -12.57
CA ARG A 221 15.73 -19.18 -13.43
C ARG A 221 14.92 -17.91 -13.67
N GLN A 222 15.59 -16.81 -13.94
CA GLN A 222 14.94 -15.56 -14.30
C GLN A 222 14.14 -15.74 -15.60
N ASP A 223 12.99 -15.07 -15.70
CA ASP A 223 12.21 -15.03 -16.92
C ASP A 223 12.77 -14.03 -17.94
N GLU A 224 12.41 -14.23 -19.21
CA GLU A 224 12.87 -13.36 -20.30
C GLU A 224 12.30 -11.94 -20.19
N SER A 225 11.17 -11.77 -19.52
CA SER A 225 10.51 -10.48 -19.33
C SER A 225 9.82 -10.46 -17.97
N SER A 226 10.24 -9.52 -17.11
CA SER A 226 9.61 -9.32 -15.81
C SER A 226 8.20 -8.73 -15.94
N ARG A 227 7.32 -9.15 -15.04
CA ARG A 227 5.94 -8.65 -14.89
C ARG A 227 5.76 -7.71 -13.72
N ILE A 228 6.82 -7.42 -12.98
CA ILE A 228 6.80 -6.49 -11.85
C ILE A 228 6.54 -5.08 -12.37
N THR A 229 5.41 -4.49 -11.99
CA THR A 229 5.02 -3.14 -12.43
C THR A 229 5.36 -2.07 -11.41
N ARG A 230 5.47 -2.46 -10.13
CA ARG A 230 5.92 -1.63 -9.01
C ARG A 230 6.69 -2.52 -8.05
N ALA A 231 7.74 -1.99 -7.43
CA ALA A 231 8.40 -2.64 -6.32
C ALA A 231 9.16 -1.62 -5.48
N GLU A 232 9.21 -1.88 -4.18
CA GLU A 232 10.05 -1.13 -3.24
C GLU A 232 10.43 -2.05 -2.08
N GLY A 233 11.57 -1.78 -1.45
CA GLY A 233 12.06 -2.62 -0.37
C GLY A 233 12.93 -1.87 0.62
N LYS A 234 12.78 -2.21 1.89
CA LYS A 234 13.54 -1.62 2.99
C LYS A 234 14.02 -2.69 3.95
N GLU A 235 15.20 -2.46 4.51
CA GLU A 235 15.69 -3.24 5.65
C GLU A 235 15.63 -2.37 6.89
N VAL A 236 14.85 -2.79 7.88
CA VAL A 236 14.66 -2.07 9.15
C VAL A 236 14.69 -3.08 10.30
N GLU A 237 15.46 -2.76 11.35
CA GLU A 237 15.56 -3.59 12.56
C GLU A 237 15.96 -5.07 12.30
N GLY A 238 16.77 -5.31 11.26
CA GLY A 238 17.26 -6.65 10.89
C GLY A 238 16.23 -7.50 10.14
N LYS A 239 15.15 -6.89 9.62
CA LYS A 239 14.15 -7.51 8.77
C LYS A 239 14.17 -6.87 7.39
N THR A 240 14.07 -7.70 6.35
CA THR A 240 13.86 -7.26 4.97
C THR A 240 12.37 -7.23 4.65
N THR A 241 11.86 -6.07 4.25
CA THR A 241 10.53 -5.88 3.68
C THR A 241 10.63 -5.66 2.18
N ILE A 242 9.84 -6.38 1.40
CA ILE A 242 9.72 -6.20 -0.06
C ILE A 242 8.24 -6.11 -0.40
N GLU A 243 7.86 -5.07 -1.10
CA GLU A 243 6.53 -4.90 -1.68
C GLU A 243 6.64 -4.86 -3.19
N PHE A 244 5.66 -5.42 -3.88
CA PHE A 244 5.59 -5.36 -5.33
C PHE A 244 4.17 -5.52 -5.85
N ALA A 245 3.99 -5.21 -7.13
CA ALA A 245 2.75 -5.42 -7.87
C ALA A 245 3.00 -6.18 -9.18
N ILE A 246 2.14 -7.15 -9.48
CA ILE A 246 2.14 -7.94 -10.73
C ILE A 246 0.72 -8.04 -11.30
N PRO A 247 0.55 -8.14 -12.63
CA PRO A 247 -0.74 -8.43 -13.23
C PRO A 247 -1.21 -9.85 -12.86
N LEU A 248 -2.52 -10.05 -12.72
CA LEU A 248 -3.13 -11.36 -12.43
C LEU A 248 -2.95 -12.39 -13.56
N ALA A 249 -2.73 -11.92 -14.78
CA ALA A 249 -2.50 -12.76 -15.94
C ALA A 249 -1.29 -12.27 -16.72
N SER A 250 -0.49 -13.22 -17.17
CA SER A 250 0.68 -13.00 -18.00
C SER A 250 0.49 -13.69 -19.36
N PRO A 251 0.95 -13.08 -20.47
CA PRO A 251 1.04 -13.79 -21.74
C PRO A 251 2.21 -14.79 -21.78
N ASP A 252 3.02 -14.91 -20.73
CA ASP A 252 4.03 -15.97 -20.62
C ASP A 252 3.32 -17.33 -20.45
N PRO A 253 3.59 -18.32 -21.31
CA PRO A 253 2.98 -19.65 -21.20
C PRO A 253 3.42 -20.45 -19.98
N ASN A 254 4.46 -20.00 -19.26
CA ASN A 254 4.93 -20.64 -18.02
C ASN A 254 4.21 -20.14 -16.77
N ASP A 255 3.55 -18.98 -16.85
CA ASP A 255 2.85 -18.36 -15.72
C ASP A 255 1.42 -18.89 -15.62
N VAL A 256 0.97 -19.11 -14.39
CA VAL A 256 -0.40 -19.53 -14.11
C VAL A 256 -1.23 -18.30 -13.77
N ALA A 257 -2.36 -18.12 -14.47
CA ALA A 257 -3.28 -17.04 -14.16
C ALA A 257 -3.77 -17.11 -12.70
N LEU A 258 -3.60 -16.01 -11.98
CA LEU A 258 -4.03 -15.82 -10.61
C LEU A 258 -5.48 -15.33 -10.61
N THR A 259 -6.41 -16.19 -10.20
CA THR A 259 -7.84 -15.89 -10.29
C THR A 259 -8.38 -15.42 -8.94
N PRO A 260 -9.05 -14.25 -8.87
CA PRO A 260 -9.74 -13.81 -7.65
C PRO A 260 -10.72 -14.86 -7.11
N GLY A 261 -10.76 -15.01 -5.79
CA GLY A 261 -11.55 -16.01 -5.07
C GLY A 261 -11.01 -17.45 -5.12
N SER A 262 -9.89 -17.71 -5.80
CA SER A 262 -9.31 -19.07 -5.88
C SER A 262 -8.38 -19.38 -4.71
N GLU A 263 -8.37 -20.65 -4.29
CA GLU A 263 -7.36 -21.16 -3.37
C GLU A 263 -6.12 -21.61 -4.17
N ILE A 264 -4.97 -21.05 -3.83
CA ILE A 264 -3.68 -21.39 -4.46
C ILE A 264 -2.67 -21.83 -3.42
N THR A 265 -1.69 -22.63 -3.85
CA THR A 265 -0.49 -22.87 -3.04
C THR A 265 0.51 -21.76 -3.28
N VAL A 266 1.07 -21.21 -2.21
CA VAL A 266 2.25 -20.35 -2.25
C VAL A 266 3.42 -21.02 -1.55
N ILE A 267 4.62 -20.81 -2.07
CA ILE A 267 5.87 -21.17 -1.42
C ILE A 267 6.58 -19.91 -0.95
N LEU A 268 7.02 -19.90 0.31
CA LEU A 268 7.80 -18.81 0.87
C LEU A 268 9.21 -19.28 1.12
N ALA A 269 10.18 -18.39 0.91
CA ALA A 269 11.57 -18.65 1.24
C ALA A 269 12.31 -17.34 1.50
N TYR A 270 13.33 -17.42 2.35
CA TYR A 270 14.27 -16.32 2.55
C TYR A 270 15.66 -16.86 2.86
N GLN A 271 16.64 -15.97 2.78
CA GLN A 271 18.00 -16.17 3.27
C GLN A 271 18.25 -15.22 4.45
N ALA A 272 18.81 -15.74 5.55
CA ALA A 272 19.00 -14.99 6.78
C ALA A 272 19.87 -13.71 6.66
N SER A 273 20.84 -13.66 5.75
CA SER A 273 21.85 -12.58 5.68
C SER A 273 22.54 -12.38 4.31
N SER A 274 22.19 -13.12 3.25
CA SER A 274 22.83 -13.00 1.94
C SER A 274 21.87 -12.44 0.91
N ASP A 275 22.32 -11.41 0.21
CA ASP A 275 21.54 -10.74 -0.86
C ASP A 275 21.70 -11.42 -2.21
N SER A 276 22.61 -12.39 -2.33
CA SER A 276 22.71 -13.19 -3.55
C SER A 276 21.45 -14.01 -3.76
N LEU A 277 20.64 -13.66 -4.76
CA LEU A 277 19.39 -14.34 -5.13
C LEU A 277 19.60 -15.82 -5.52
N THR A 278 20.84 -16.23 -5.79
CA THR A 278 21.23 -17.62 -6.06
C THR A 278 21.64 -18.41 -4.82
N ALA A 279 21.83 -17.73 -3.68
CA ALA A 279 22.18 -18.41 -2.43
C ALA A 279 20.99 -19.26 -1.96
N ARG A 280 21.28 -20.47 -1.49
CA ARG A 280 20.22 -21.37 -1.00
C ARG A 280 19.51 -20.75 0.21
N HIS A 281 18.18 -20.75 0.18
CA HIS A 281 17.33 -20.30 1.29
C HIS A 281 17.73 -20.97 2.62
N THR A 282 17.67 -20.22 3.71
CA THR A 282 17.91 -20.75 5.06
C THR A 282 16.67 -21.43 5.61
N LYS A 283 15.48 -20.90 5.29
CA LYS A 283 14.19 -21.53 5.58
C LYS A 283 13.24 -21.37 4.39
N ARG A 284 12.27 -22.27 4.30
CA ARG A 284 11.19 -22.23 3.34
C ARG A 284 9.94 -22.89 3.91
N SER A 285 8.78 -22.59 3.33
CA SER A 285 7.51 -23.24 3.60
C SER A 285 6.66 -23.32 2.34
N ALA A 286 5.58 -24.10 2.41
CA ALA A 286 4.54 -24.16 1.40
C ALA A 286 3.20 -24.13 2.15
N LEU A 287 2.29 -23.27 1.73
CA LEU A 287 1.00 -23.04 2.38
C LEU A 287 -0.07 -22.67 1.35
N THR A 288 -1.33 -22.74 1.75
CA THR A 288 -2.47 -22.39 0.90
C THR A 288 -3.04 -21.05 1.33
N ILE A 289 -3.32 -20.18 0.36
CA ILE A 289 -4.03 -18.90 0.57
C ILE A 289 -5.21 -18.81 -0.39
N THR A 290 -6.16 -17.95 -0.04
CA THR A 290 -7.22 -17.51 -0.96
C THR A 290 -6.83 -16.16 -1.55
N LEU A 291 -6.79 -16.06 -2.88
CA LEU A 291 -6.71 -14.77 -3.57
C LEU A 291 -8.06 -14.08 -3.45
N ASP A 292 -8.11 -12.82 -3.03
CA ASP A 292 -9.36 -12.09 -2.79
C ASP A 292 -10.00 -11.51 -4.07
#